data_AF-A0A3D6BN28-F1
#
_entry.id   AF-A0A3D6BN28-F1
#
_cell.length_a   1.000
_cell.length_b   1.000
_cell.length_c   1.000
_cell.angle_alpha   90.00
_cell.angle_beta   90.00
_cell.angle_gamma   90.00
#
_symmetry.space_group_name_H-M   'P 1'
#
loop_
_entity.id
_entity.type
_entity.pdbx_description
1 polymer ?
#
loop_
_entity_poly.entity_id
_entity_poly.type
_entity_poly.pdbx_seq_one_letter_code
_entity_poly.pdbx_strand_id
1 'polypeptide(L)'
;MAHQAVKPYSFLMYFLAIIAFFFLGIVYASIIEAGKGQMLAGGAIVFGYGVIGAFIGLCLSIFTAIKAKRHSIIKINGLLTLIIVASFAYFYVNYQKRQREKLENEQQKIERPKTQETTNKAQTKPMAMFLNPEIRRQTTSEMGLGMFTPNFYENKVLYFYGNLTHGKSVQEHMPTDSITFKQREYGGFDIATAPPWLVPEHLKLDYDLLYFKVKSISHDFIEVIVNTTNNRTAFVNRYSGKLHYWPEFLLG
;
A
#
# COMPACT_ATOMS: atom_id res chain seq x y z
N MET A 1 -30.80 -37.91 -28.15
CA MET A 1 -30.58 -37.74 -26.69
C MET A 1 -30.00 -36.35 -26.36
N ALA A 2 -30.60 -35.26 -26.87
CA ALA A 2 -30.03 -33.91 -26.78
C ALA A 2 -30.80 -32.93 -25.84
N HIS A 3 -31.74 -33.40 -25.01
CA HIS A 3 -32.84 -32.54 -24.55
C HIS A 3 -32.81 -32.03 -23.09
N GLN A 4 -31.74 -32.24 -22.32
CA GLN A 4 -31.67 -31.74 -20.93
C GLN A 4 -30.50 -30.78 -20.64
N ALA A 5 -29.34 -30.97 -21.28
CA ALA A 5 -28.17 -30.14 -21.06
C ALA A 5 -28.33 -28.67 -21.52
N VAL A 6 -29.20 -28.41 -22.50
CA VAL A 6 -29.42 -27.07 -23.10
C VAL A 6 -30.64 -26.35 -22.50
N LYS A 7 -31.23 -26.90 -21.44
CA LYS A 7 -32.40 -26.28 -20.78
C LYS A 7 -31.97 -25.21 -19.79
N PRO A 8 -32.79 -24.15 -19.57
CA PRO A 8 -32.41 -23.01 -18.74
C PRO A 8 -32.04 -23.41 -17.30
N TYR A 9 -32.69 -24.42 -16.73
CA TYR A 9 -32.35 -24.91 -15.40
C TYR A 9 -30.97 -25.59 -15.30
N SER A 10 -30.46 -26.14 -16.41
CA SER A 10 -29.12 -26.73 -16.49
C SER A 10 -28.06 -25.65 -16.66
N PHE A 11 -28.35 -24.59 -17.42
CA PHE A 11 -27.48 -23.40 -17.48
C PHE A 11 -27.31 -22.75 -16.11
N LEU A 12 -28.40 -22.62 -15.35
CA LEU A 12 -28.34 -22.13 -13.98
C LEU A 12 -27.46 -23.03 -13.11
N MET A 13 -27.54 -24.36 -13.27
CA MET A 13 -26.68 -25.29 -12.55
C MET A 13 -25.21 -25.11 -12.89
N TYR A 14 -24.85 -24.92 -14.17
CA TYR A 14 -23.47 -24.70 -14.58
C TYR A 14 -22.90 -23.44 -13.94
N PHE A 15 -23.67 -22.35 -13.98
CA PHE A 15 -23.29 -21.08 -13.39
C PHE A 15 -23.12 -21.19 -11.86
N LEU A 16 -24.10 -21.78 -11.17
CA LEU A 16 -24.03 -22.00 -9.72
C LEU A 16 -22.88 -22.94 -9.34
N ALA A 17 -22.60 -23.98 -10.14
CA ALA A 17 -21.51 -24.91 -9.88
C ALA A 17 -20.15 -24.24 -10.02
N ILE A 18 -19.94 -23.40 -11.04
CA ILE A 18 -18.73 -22.60 -11.19
C ILE A 18 -18.46 -21.77 -9.93
N ILE A 19 -19.46 -21.03 -9.46
CA ILE A 19 -19.32 -20.14 -8.30
C ILE A 19 -19.11 -20.95 -7.01
N ALA A 20 -19.91 -21.98 -6.78
CA ALA A 20 -19.82 -22.80 -5.57
C ALA A 20 -18.46 -23.51 -5.47
N PHE A 21 -17.99 -24.11 -6.57
CA PHE A 21 -16.71 -24.80 -6.60
C PHE A 21 -15.51 -23.84 -6.58
N PHE A 22 -15.67 -22.61 -7.09
CA PHE A 22 -14.67 -21.56 -6.93
C PHE A 22 -14.41 -21.25 -5.45
N PHE A 23 -15.48 -21.03 -4.67
CA PHE A 23 -15.34 -20.78 -3.23
C PHE A 23 -14.81 -22.00 -2.47
N LEU A 24 -15.27 -23.21 -2.81
CA LEU A 24 -14.71 -24.45 -2.27
C LEU A 24 -13.20 -24.57 -2.55
N GLY A 25 -12.75 -24.20 -3.75
CA GLY A 25 -11.33 -24.18 -4.12
C GLY A 25 -10.52 -23.21 -3.26
N ILE A 26 -11.05 -22.01 -3.00
CA ILE A 26 -10.43 -21.02 -2.11
C ILE A 26 -10.37 -21.54 -0.67
N VAL A 27 -11.46 -22.12 -0.15
CA VAL A 27 -11.50 -22.70 1.20
C VAL A 27 -10.49 -23.84 1.32
N TYR A 28 -10.42 -24.71 0.31
CA TYR A 28 -9.43 -25.78 0.27
C TYR A 28 -8.01 -25.24 0.31
N ALA A 29 -7.67 -24.26 -0.54
CA ALA A 29 -6.36 -23.60 -0.55
C ALA A 29 -6.01 -22.93 0.79
N SER A 30 -7.02 -22.43 1.51
CA SER A 30 -6.85 -21.86 2.84
C SER A 30 -6.52 -22.93 3.89
N ILE A 31 -7.10 -24.13 3.77
CA ILE A 31 -6.83 -25.26 4.68
C ILE A 31 -5.42 -25.82 4.47
N ILE A 32 -4.99 -25.96 3.21
CA ILE A 32 -3.65 -26.48 2.87
C ILE A 32 -2.55 -25.41 2.93
N GLU A 33 -2.88 -24.20 3.39
CA GLU A 33 -1.97 -23.07 3.51
C GLU A 33 -1.18 -22.73 2.23
N ALA A 34 -1.78 -22.96 1.05
CA ALA A 34 -1.08 -22.93 -0.25
C ALA A 34 -0.43 -21.59 -0.63
N GLY A 35 -0.74 -20.50 0.08
CA GLY A 35 -0.15 -19.16 -0.14
C GLY A 35 0.54 -18.58 1.09
N LYS A 36 0.74 -19.35 2.16
CA LYS A 36 1.30 -18.85 3.41
C LYS A 36 2.78 -18.49 3.24
N GLY A 37 3.16 -17.29 3.68
CA GLY A 37 4.54 -16.78 3.57
C GLY A 37 4.89 -16.17 2.21
N GLN A 38 4.02 -16.27 1.20
CA GLN A 38 4.27 -15.76 -0.15
C GLN A 38 3.75 -14.32 -0.39
N MET A 39 3.43 -13.59 0.68
CA MET A 39 2.90 -12.21 0.65
C MET A 39 1.88 -11.99 -0.49
N LEU A 40 2.22 -11.19 -1.50
CA LEU A 40 1.35 -10.78 -2.59
C LEU A 40 1.08 -11.93 -3.58
N ALA A 41 2.05 -12.83 -3.78
CA ALA A 41 1.87 -14.04 -4.58
C ALA A 41 0.92 -15.05 -3.91
N GLY A 42 0.83 -15.03 -2.58
CA GLY A 42 -0.10 -15.89 -1.84
C GLY A 42 -1.56 -15.69 -2.25
N GLY A 43 -1.96 -14.46 -2.57
CA GLY A 43 -3.31 -14.16 -3.06
C GLY A 43 -3.57 -14.77 -4.44
N ALA A 44 -2.60 -14.67 -5.36
CA ALA A 44 -2.70 -15.25 -6.70
C ALA A 44 -2.76 -16.78 -6.68
N ILE A 45 -1.98 -17.42 -5.79
CA ILE A 45 -1.99 -18.89 -5.63
C ILE A 45 -3.37 -19.35 -5.14
N VAL A 46 -3.90 -18.73 -4.08
CA VAL A 46 -5.23 -19.06 -3.54
C VAL A 46 -6.33 -18.82 -4.59
N PHE A 47 -6.24 -17.74 -5.36
CA PHE A 47 -7.15 -17.49 -6.47
C PHE A 47 -7.06 -18.58 -7.56
N GLY A 48 -5.84 -19.03 -7.89
CA GLY A 48 -5.61 -20.12 -8.84
C GLY A 48 -6.31 -21.43 -8.44
N TYR A 49 -6.28 -21.80 -7.15
CA TYR A 49 -7.05 -22.93 -6.64
C TYR A 49 -8.57 -22.74 -6.79
N GLY A 50 -9.06 -21.51 -6.63
CA GLY A 50 -10.43 -21.16 -6.95
C GLY A 50 -10.77 -21.44 -8.42
N VAL A 51 -9.92 -21.00 -9.35
CA VAL A 51 -10.11 -21.23 -10.80
C VAL A 51 -10.10 -22.72 -11.15
N ILE A 52 -9.16 -23.49 -10.59
CA ILE A 52 -9.11 -24.95 -10.78
C ILE A 52 -10.38 -25.61 -10.23
N GLY A 53 -10.83 -25.20 -9.05
CA GLY A 53 -12.10 -25.64 -8.47
C GLY A 53 -13.28 -25.36 -9.39
N ALA A 54 -13.40 -24.13 -9.88
CA ALA A 54 -14.46 -23.72 -10.82
C ALA A 54 -14.49 -24.58 -12.09
N PHE A 55 -13.33 -24.90 -12.65
CA PHE A 55 -13.22 -25.76 -13.83
C PHE A 55 -13.71 -27.18 -13.54
N ILE A 56 -13.32 -27.76 -12.39
CA ILE A 56 -13.80 -29.07 -11.95
C ILE A 56 -15.32 -29.04 -11.74
N GLY A 57 -15.84 -27.99 -11.09
CA GLY A 57 -17.28 -27.79 -10.88
C GLY A 57 -18.06 -27.72 -12.19
N LEU A 58 -17.53 -27.01 -13.20
CA LEU A 58 -18.12 -26.95 -14.53
C LEU A 58 -18.20 -28.34 -15.17
N CYS A 59 -17.08 -29.08 -15.20
CA CYS A 59 -17.04 -30.44 -15.75
C CYS A 59 -18.03 -31.38 -15.06
N LEU A 60 -18.09 -31.36 -13.73
CA LEU A 60 -19.05 -32.14 -12.96
C LEU A 60 -20.49 -31.75 -13.29
N SER A 61 -20.77 -30.46 -13.37
CA SER A 61 -22.11 -29.96 -13.67
C SER A 61 -22.60 -30.39 -15.05
N ILE A 62 -21.74 -30.36 -16.08
CA ILE A 62 -22.07 -30.85 -17.43
C ILE A 62 -22.39 -32.34 -17.38
N PHE A 63 -21.56 -33.15 -16.73
CA PHE A 63 -21.80 -34.59 -16.60
C PHE A 63 -23.10 -34.89 -15.85
N THR A 64 -23.37 -34.18 -14.76
CA THR A 64 -24.62 -34.29 -14.01
C THR A 64 -25.83 -33.89 -14.85
N ALA A 65 -25.75 -32.83 -15.65
CA ALA A 65 -26.87 -32.40 -16.50
C ALA A 65 -27.23 -33.39 -17.61
N ILE A 66 -26.26 -34.20 -18.06
CA ILE A 66 -26.50 -35.23 -19.08
C ILE A 66 -27.27 -36.42 -18.47
N LYS A 67 -26.98 -36.80 -17.22
CA LYS A 67 -27.53 -38.00 -16.58
C LYS A 67 -28.72 -37.75 -15.65
N ALA A 68 -28.82 -36.57 -15.04
CA ALA A 68 -29.78 -36.29 -13.98
C ALA A 68 -31.15 -35.86 -14.51
N LYS A 69 -32.23 -36.35 -13.89
CA LYS A 69 -33.59 -35.90 -14.19
C LYS A 69 -33.82 -34.46 -13.73
N ARG A 70 -34.75 -33.74 -14.37
CA ARG A 70 -35.13 -32.34 -14.03
C ARG A 70 -35.31 -32.09 -12.54
N HIS A 71 -36.03 -32.97 -11.83
CA HIS A 71 -36.30 -32.80 -10.40
C HIS A 71 -35.02 -32.83 -9.55
N SER A 72 -34.04 -33.67 -9.91
CA SER A 72 -32.74 -33.72 -9.25
C SER A 72 -31.93 -32.45 -9.52
N ILE A 73 -31.95 -31.92 -10.75
CA ILE A 73 -31.22 -30.69 -11.10
C ILE A 73 -31.74 -29.49 -10.29
N ILE A 74 -33.05 -29.38 -10.09
CA ILE A 74 -33.64 -28.31 -9.27
C ILE A 74 -33.17 -28.42 -7.81
N LYS A 75 -33.15 -29.63 -7.24
CA LYS A 75 -32.63 -29.87 -5.88
C LYS A 75 -31.14 -29.51 -5.76
N ILE A 76 -30.34 -29.87 -6.76
CA ILE A 76 -28.91 -29.55 -6.81
C ILE A 76 -28.70 -28.03 -6.88
N ASN A 77 -29.48 -27.30 -7.68
CA ASN A 77 -29.39 -25.84 -7.73
C ASN A 77 -29.69 -25.20 -6.37
N GLY A 78 -30.70 -25.71 -5.66
CA GLY A 78 -31.00 -25.27 -4.29
C GLY A 78 -29.83 -25.50 -3.34
N LEU A 79 -29.22 -26.69 -3.40
CA LEU A 79 -28.04 -27.02 -2.60
C LEU A 79 -26.83 -26.15 -2.93
N LEU A 80 -26.52 -25.96 -4.22
CA LEU A 80 -25.42 -25.10 -4.67
C LEU A 80 -25.61 -23.65 -4.22
N THR A 81 -26.84 -23.15 -4.31
CA THR A 81 -27.17 -21.80 -3.82
C THR A 81 -26.91 -21.69 -2.32
N LEU A 82 -27.31 -22.68 -1.54
CA LEU A 82 -27.06 -22.72 -0.09
C LEU A 82 -25.56 -22.71 0.23
N ILE A 83 -24.75 -23.48 -0.52
CA ILE A 83 -23.29 -23.49 -0.38
C ILE A 83 -22.69 -22.10 -0.67
N ILE A 84 -23.17 -21.41 -1.71
CA ILE A 84 -22.70 -20.07 -2.06
C ILE A 84 -23.02 -19.09 -0.94
N VAL A 85 -24.26 -19.08 -0.44
CA VAL A 85 -24.69 -18.20 0.66
C VAL A 85 -23.88 -18.47 1.92
N ALA A 86 -23.67 -19.73 2.28
CA ALA A 86 -22.85 -20.12 3.44
C ALA A 86 -21.38 -19.67 3.27
N SER A 87 -20.82 -19.84 2.07
CA SER A 87 -19.45 -19.40 1.76
C SER A 87 -19.33 -17.88 1.86
N PHE A 88 -20.29 -17.14 1.31
CA PHE A 88 -20.29 -15.68 1.36
C PHE A 88 -20.38 -15.17 2.81
N ALA A 89 -21.26 -15.75 3.62
CA ALA A 89 -21.38 -15.44 5.05
C ALA A 89 -20.06 -15.73 5.79
N TYR A 90 -19.43 -16.89 5.53
CA TYR A 90 -18.13 -17.24 6.09
C TYR A 90 -17.04 -16.21 5.75
N PHE A 91 -16.90 -15.85 4.48
CA PHE A 91 -15.90 -14.86 4.04
C PHE A 91 -16.20 -13.47 4.61
N TYR A 92 -17.47 -13.06 4.68
CA TYR A 92 -17.87 -11.78 5.24
C TYR A 92 -17.49 -11.67 6.73
N VAL A 93 -17.81 -12.68 7.53
CA VAL A 93 -17.45 -12.72 8.96
C VAL A 93 -15.94 -12.72 9.14
N ASN A 94 -15.22 -13.52 8.35
CA ASN A 94 -13.75 -13.61 8.44
C ASN A 94 -13.08 -12.28 8.03
N TYR A 95 -13.62 -11.60 7.01
CA TYR A 95 -13.15 -10.28 6.61
C TYR A 95 -13.37 -9.24 7.72
N GLN A 96 -14.55 -9.22 8.34
CA GLN A 96 -14.85 -8.31 9.44
C GLN A 96 -13.95 -8.56 10.65
N LYS A 97 -13.68 -9.84 10.98
CA LYS A 97 -12.76 -10.21 12.07
C LYS A 97 -11.35 -9.68 11.82
N ARG A 98 -10.82 -9.87 10.60
CA ARG A 98 -9.48 -9.35 10.22
C ARG A 98 -9.41 -7.83 10.27
N GLN A 99 -10.49 -7.13 9.93
CA GLN A 99 -10.53 -5.67 10.03
C GLN A 99 -10.49 -5.20 11.49
N ARG A 100 -11.23 -5.87 12.39
CA ARG A 100 -11.19 -5.58 13.83
C ARG A 100 -9.81 -5.83 14.42
N GLU A 101 -9.19 -6.97 14.10
CA GLU A 101 -7.83 -7.30 14.56
C GLU A 101 -6.79 -6.28 14.08
N LYS A 102 -6.91 -5.75 12.86
CA LYS A 102 -6.02 -4.67 12.39
C LYS A 102 -6.20 -3.39 13.19
N LEU A 103 -7.45 -3.00 13.47
CA LEU A 103 -7.77 -1.81 14.26
C LEU A 103 -7.23 -1.92 15.70
N GLU A 104 -7.42 -3.09 16.33
CA GLU A 104 -6.93 -3.36 17.69
C GLU A 104 -5.39 -3.38 17.74
N ASN A 105 -4.73 -3.99 16.76
CA ASN A 105 -3.26 -3.99 16.70
C ASN A 105 -2.66 -2.60 16.43
N GLU A 106 -3.34 -1.76 15.66
CA GLU A 106 -2.93 -0.36 15.45
C GLU A 106 -3.08 0.47 16.74
N GLN A 107 -4.18 0.29 17.48
CA GLN A 107 -4.39 0.95 18.78
C GLN A 107 -3.37 0.50 19.83
N GLN A 108 -3.06 -0.79 19.91
CA GLN A 108 -2.11 -1.33 20.88
C GLN A 108 -0.64 -0.92 20.60
N LYS A 109 -0.32 -0.58 19.34
CA LYS A 109 0.99 -0.04 18.95
C LYS A 109 1.16 1.44 19.33
N ILE A 110 0.07 2.17 19.54
CA ILE A 110 0.07 3.58 19.96
C ILE A 110 0.23 3.71 21.49
N GLU A 111 -0.24 2.74 22.27
CA GLU A 111 -0.22 2.79 23.75
C GLU A 111 1.06 2.27 24.42
N ARG A 112 1.99 1.63 23.69
CA ARG A 112 3.28 1.23 24.26
C ARG A 112 4.35 2.28 23.97
N PRO A 113 4.80 3.08 24.97
CA PRO A 113 5.95 3.94 24.79
C PRO A 113 7.18 3.07 24.51
N LYS A 114 7.83 3.34 23.39
CA LYS A 114 9.08 2.73 22.96
C LYS A 114 10.19 3.28 23.86
N THR A 115 10.50 2.59 24.96
CA THR A 115 11.68 2.89 25.79
C THR A 115 12.93 2.68 24.93
N GLN A 116 13.50 3.78 24.44
CA GLN A 116 14.82 3.79 23.84
C GLN A 116 15.84 4.14 24.92
N GLU A 117 16.82 3.26 25.07
CA GLU A 117 18.02 3.49 25.87
C GLU A 117 18.82 4.65 25.26
N THR A 118 18.91 5.76 26.00
CA THR A 118 19.82 6.86 25.67
C THR A 118 21.13 6.68 26.42
N THR A 119 22.20 6.40 25.68
CA THR A 119 23.57 6.50 26.17
C THR A 119 23.92 7.97 26.39
N ASN A 120 24.38 8.28 27.60
CA ASN A 120 24.90 9.57 28.02
C ASN A 120 26.04 10.08 27.11
N LYS A 121 26.01 11.37 26.76
CA LYS A 121 27.17 12.26 26.92
C LYS A 121 26.86 13.74 26.68
N ALA A 122 27.56 14.55 27.49
CA ALA A 122 27.94 15.94 27.34
C ALA A 122 26.98 17.07 27.79
N GLN A 123 27.32 17.58 28.98
CA GLN A 123 27.05 18.93 29.48
C GLN A 123 27.50 20.02 28.48
N THR A 124 26.67 21.03 28.26
CA THR A 124 26.92 22.45 28.65
C THR A 124 25.72 23.34 28.30
N LYS A 125 25.42 24.31 29.17
CA LYS A 125 24.40 25.37 29.09
C LYS A 125 25.13 26.69 29.52
N PRO A 126 24.54 27.90 29.38
CA PRO A 126 23.87 28.51 28.22
C PRO A 126 24.20 30.03 28.07
N MET A 127 23.82 30.66 26.96
CA MET A 127 23.39 32.09 26.81
C MET A 127 23.47 32.45 25.31
N ALA A 128 22.55 33.17 24.66
CA ALA A 128 21.23 33.67 24.98
C ALA A 128 20.61 34.07 23.62
N MET A 129 19.38 33.66 23.33
CA MET A 129 18.50 34.49 22.51
C MET A 129 17.05 34.14 22.85
N PHE A 130 16.35 35.16 23.33
CA PHE A 130 14.94 35.12 23.68
C PHE A 130 14.11 34.70 22.48
N LEU A 131 13.45 33.54 22.58
CA LEU A 131 12.22 33.24 21.87
C LEU A 131 11.38 32.35 22.79
N ASN A 132 10.18 32.86 23.08
CA ASN A 132 9.17 32.31 23.98
C ASN A 132 8.89 30.81 23.70
N PRO A 133 9.19 29.87 24.62
CA PRO A 133 9.14 28.43 24.32
C PRO A 133 7.76 27.78 24.50
N GLU A 134 6.73 28.52 24.89
CA GLU A 134 5.43 27.93 25.26
C GLU A 134 4.47 27.63 24.10
N ILE A 135 4.82 27.95 22.84
CA ILE A 135 3.92 27.72 21.69
C ILE A 135 4.36 26.52 20.81
N ARG A 136 5.53 25.92 21.02
CA ARG A 136 6.08 24.93 20.05
C ARG A 136 6.39 23.55 20.61
N ARG A 137 5.49 22.98 21.42
CA ARG A 137 5.52 21.56 21.82
C ARG A 137 4.14 20.90 21.80
N GLN A 138 3.32 21.23 20.81
CA GLN A 138 2.35 20.27 20.30
C GLN A 138 2.97 19.63 19.06
N THR A 139 3.66 18.51 19.26
CA THR A 139 3.92 17.49 18.24
C THR A 139 2.59 16.83 17.89
N THR A 140 1.66 17.61 17.35
CA THR A 140 0.71 17.07 16.40
C THR A 140 1.55 16.58 15.23
N SER A 141 1.29 15.36 14.78
CA SER A 141 1.75 14.90 13.48
C SER A 141 1.20 15.89 12.46
N GLU A 142 1.97 16.93 12.14
CA GLU A 142 1.59 17.93 11.15
C GLU A 142 1.40 17.14 9.86
N MET A 143 0.14 17.06 9.41
CA MET A 143 -0.23 16.34 8.21
C MET A 143 0.61 16.80 7.01
N GLY A 144 1.25 17.97 7.09
CA GLY A 144 2.00 18.59 6.01
C GLY A 144 1.05 19.23 5.00
N LEU A 145 1.59 19.94 4.02
CA LEU A 145 0.80 20.57 2.97
C LEU A 145 0.49 19.60 1.81
N GLY A 146 1.24 18.50 1.74
CA GLY A 146 1.13 17.50 0.71
C GLY A 146 2.43 16.72 0.54
N MET A 147 2.64 16.20 -0.67
CA MET A 147 3.76 15.35 -1.04
C MET A 147 4.56 15.99 -2.17
N PHE A 148 5.89 15.95 -2.06
CA PHE A 148 6.82 16.37 -3.10
C PHE A 148 7.48 15.16 -3.75
N THR A 149 7.44 15.13 -5.07
CA THR A 149 8.05 14.08 -5.90
C THR A 149 9.15 14.71 -6.76
N PRO A 150 10.42 14.30 -6.63
CA PRO A 150 11.46 14.79 -7.51
C PRO A 150 11.24 14.29 -8.94
N ASN A 151 11.55 15.12 -9.94
CA ASN A 151 11.52 14.69 -11.34
C ASN A 151 12.85 14.04 -11.70
N PHE A 152 12.99 12.74 -11.44
CA PHE A 152 14.20 11.96 -11.75
C PHE A 152 14.37 11.63 -13.25
N TYR A 153 13.38 11.93 -14.10
CA TYR A 153 13.50 11.79 -15.57
C TYR A 153 14.32 12.94 -16.18
N GLU A 154 14.07 14.17 -15.74
CA GLU A 154 14.78 15.36 -16.21
C GLU A 154 16.01 15.68 -15.36
N ASN A 155 15.89 15.53 -14.04
CA ASN A 155 16.93 15.90 -13.08
C ASN A 155 17.53 14.64 -12.45
N LYS A 156 18.76 14.31 -12.85
CA LYS A 156 19.52 13.19 -12.26
C LYS A 156 19.93 13.43 -10.81
N VAL A 157 19.85 14.66 -10.32
CA VAL A 157 20.30 15.04 -8.98
C VAL A 157 19.24 15.89 -8.29
N LEU A 158 18.87 15.50 -7.08
CA LEU A 158 18.07 16.33 -6.16
C LEU A 158 19.00 16.90 -5.09
N TYR A 159 19.10 18.24 -5.05
CA TYR A 159 19.91 18.95 -4.07
C TYR A 159 19.11 19.30 -2.82
N PHE A 160 19.73 19.12 -1.66
CA PHE A 160 19.22 19.54 -0.36
C PHE A 160 19.96 20.77 0.15
N TYR A 161 19.20 21.73 0.65
CA TYR A 161 19.72 22.97 1.21
C TYR A 161 19.34 23.05 2.70
N GLY A 162 20.31 23.39 3.54
CA GLY A 162 20.11 23.53 4.98
C GLY A 162 19.65 24.95 5.36
N ASN A 163 20.55 25.93 5.21
CA ASN A 163 20.31 27.30 5.64
C ASN A 163 20.02 28.21 4.43
N LEU A 164 18.78 28.67 4.30
CA LEU A 164 18.39 29.63 3.26
C LEU A 164 18.66 31.05 3.73
N THR A 165 19.22 31.86 2.84
CA THR A 165 19.40 33.31 3.05
C THR A 165 18.27 34.01 2.33
N HIS A 166 17.52 34.85 3.06
CA HIS A 166 16.42 35.58 2.47
C HIS A 166 16.89 36.51 1.34
N GLY A 167 16.14 36.55 0.25
CA GLY A 167 16.42 37.42 -0.90
C GLY A 167 17.44 36.89 -1.90
N LYS A 168 17.95 35.66 -1.73
CA LYS A 168 18.84 34.99 -2.68
C LYS A 168 18.10 33.93 -3.49
N SER A 169 18.49 33.79 -4.75
CA SER A 169 17.98 32.77 -5.67
C SER A 169 18.58 31.38 -5.40
N VAL A 170 17.97 30.32 -5.95
CA VAL A 170 18.45 28.93 -5.78
C VAL A 170 19.91 28.77 -6.19
N GLN A 171 20.34 29.45 -7.25
CA GLN A 171 21.69 29.38 -7.81
C GLN A 171 22.76 29.99 -6.89
N GLU A 172 22.36 30.85 -5.97
CA GLU A 172 23.26 31.50 -5.01
C GLU A 172 23.44 30.70 -3.71
N HIS A 173 22.71 29.58 -3.58
CA HIS A 173 22.81 28.68 -2.44
C HIS A 173 23.71 27.49 -2.75
N MET A 174 24.61 27.17 -1.82
CA MET A 174 25.39 25.94 -1.91
C MET A 174 24.55 24.76 -1.37
N PRO A 175 24.40 23.67 -2.15
CA PRO A 175 23.79 22.45 -1.66
C PRO A 175 24.56 21.90 -0.45
N THR A 176 23.82 21.52 0.59
CA THR A 176 24.36 20.83 1.77
C THR A 176 24.61 19.36 1.46
N ASP A 177 23.74 18.75 0.65
CA ASP A 177 23.85 17.36 0.27
C ASP A 177 23.01 17.08 -0.99
N SER A 178 23.07 15.86 -1.53
CA SER A 178 22.28 15.50 -2.71
C SER A 178 21.93 14.03 -2.79
N ILE A 179 20.87 13.72 -3.55
CA ILE A 179 20.56 12.37 -4.01
C ILE A 179 20.82 12.32 -5.51
N THR A 180 21.52 11.30 -5.96
CA THR A 180 21.75 11.05 -7.38
C THR A 180 20.97 9.82 -7.84
N PHE A 181 20.32 9.94 -8.99
CA PHE A 181 19.54 8.89 -9.61
C PHE A 181 20.26 8.34 -10.85
N LYS A 182 20.21 7.03 -11.04
CA LYS A 182 20.76 6.32 -12.20
C LYS A 182 19.67 5.48 -12.85
N GLN A 183 19.58 5.59 -14.17
CA GLN A 183 18.65 4.78 -14.96
C GLN A 183 19.17 3.34 -15.09
N ARG A 184 18.27 2.36 -14.91
CA ARG A 184 18.54 0.93 -15.12
C ARG A 184 18.51 0.55 -16.60
N GLU A 185 19.19 -0.54 -16.92
CA GLU A 185 19.35 -1.06 -18.29
C GLU A 185 18.02 -1.46 -18.96
N TYR A 186 17.02 -1.86 -18.17
CA TYR A 186 15.70 -2.33 -18.65
C TYR A 186 14.55 -1.34 -18.39
N GLY A 187 14.86 -0.08 -18.09
CA GLY A 187 13.88 0.93 -17.66
C GLY A 187 13.68 0.93 -16.13
N GLY A 188 13.48 2.12 -15.56
CA GLY A 188 13.40 2.37 -14.11
C GLY A 188 14.60 3.13 -13.56
N PHE A 189 14.46 3.71 -12.37
CA PHE A 189 15.49 4.51 -11.70
C PHE A 189 15.91 3.91 -10.35
N ASP A 190 17.21 3.91 -10.10
CA ASP A 190 17.80 3.58 -8.80
C ASP A 190 18.50 4.79 -8.21
N ILE A 191 18.62 4.82 -6.88
CA ILE A 191 19.48 5.79 -6.20
C ILE A 191 20.94 5.30 -6.33
N ALA A 192 21.77 6.08 -7.01
CA ALA A 192 23.21 5.82 -7.10
C ALA A 192 23.94 6.31 -5.83
N THR A 193 23.50 7.42 -5.25
CA THR A 193 24.06 7.96 -4.01
C THR A 193 22.97 8.67 -3.25
N ALA A 194 22.84 8.39 -1.96
CA ALA A 194 21.99 9.14 -1.05
C ALA A 194 22.70 9.36 0.29
N PRO A 195 22.34 10.43 1.00
CA PRO A 195 22.91 10.68 2.32
C PRO A 195 22.48 9.60 3.32
N PRO A 196 23.37 9.15 4.23
CA PRO A 196 23.05 8.09 5.20
C PRO A 196 21.96 8.48 6.19
N TRP A 197 21.67 9.78 6.30
CA TRP A 197 20.64 10.34 7.17
C TRP A 197 19.25 10.42 6.53
N LEU A 198 19.11 10.06 5.26
CA LEU A 198 17.86 10.15 4.49
C LEU A 198 16.95 8.94 4.78
N VAL A 199 15.79 9.21 5.38
CA VAL A 199 14.77 8.18 5.69
C VAL A 199 13.38 8.77 5.41
N PRO A 200 12.98 8.88 4.14
CA PRO A 200 11.75 9.57 3.77
C PRO A 200 10.51 8.73 4.12
N GLU A 201 9.34 9.34 4.06
CA GLU A 201 8.07 8.69 4.43
C GLU A 201 7.71 7.54 3.49
N HIS A 202 7.92 7.72 2.19
CA HIS A 202 7.74 6.66 1.20
C HIS A 202 8.93 6.61 0.24
N LEU A 203 9.69 5.53 0.35
CA LEU A 203 10.78 5.16 -0.56
C LEU A 203 10.43 3.81 -1.22
N LYS A 204 9.97 3.83 -2.48
CA LYS A 204 9.69 2.62 -3.27
C LYS A 204 10.16 2.84 -4.71
N LEU A 205 11.47 2.77 -4.90
CA LEU A 205 12.11 3.01 -6.20
C LEU A 205 11.82 1.91 -7.23
N ASP A 206 11.42 0.70 -6.81
CA ASP A 206 10.95 -0.37 -7.71
C ASP A 206 9.69 0.01 -8.50
N TYR A 207 9.02 1.09 -8.08
CA TYR A 207 7.86 1.68 -8.76
C TYR A 207 8.15 3.10 -9.25
N ASP A 208 9.42 3.51 -9.30
CA ASP A 208 9.81 4.91 -9.55
C ASP A 208 9.11 5.90 -8.58
N LEU A 209 8.85 5.49 -7.32
CA LEU A 209 8.17 6.34 -6.34
C LEU A 209 9.14 6.81 -5.24
N LEU A 210 9.35 8.12 -5.19
CA LEU A 210 10.03 8.82 -4.10
C LEU A 210 9.16 10.00 -3.67
N TYR A 211 8.62 9.95 -2.45
CA TYR A 211 7.83 11.06 -1.90
C TYR A 211 8.41 11.58 -0.61
N PHE A 212 8.46 12.91 -0.52
CA PHE A 212 8.74 13.62 0.72
C PHE A 212 7.51 14.36 1.20
N LYS A 213 7.20 14.28 2.49
CA LYS A 213 6.15 15.11 3.08
C LYS A 213 6.61 16.56 3.13
N VAL A 214 5.74 17.45 2.68
CA VAL A 214 6.01 18.89 2.61
C VAL A 214 5.53 19.55 3.89
N LYS A 215 6.44 20.30 4.53
CA LYS A 215 6.15 21.05 5.75
C LYS A 215 5.80 22.50 5.45
N SER A 216 6.56 23.16 4.57
CA SER A 216 6.32 24.55 4.18
C SER A 216 6.72 24.81 2.74
N ILE A 217 6.14 25.84 2.14
CA ILE A 217 6.39 26.24 0.75
C ILE A 217 6.82 27.71 0.76
N SER A 218 7.93 28.00 0.11
CA SER A 218 8.44 29.35 -0.17
C SER A 218 8.39 29.62 -1.68
N HIS A 219 8.86 30.79 -2.11
CA HIS A 219 8.83 31.18 -3.53
C HIS A 219 9.59 30.17 -4.41
N ASP A 220 10.87 29.94 -4.07
CA ASP A 220 11.78 29.09 -4.85
C ASP A 220 12.08 27.74 -4.20
N PHE A 221 11.71 27.57 -2.93
CA PHE A 221 12.06 26.40 -2.12
C PHE A 221 10.84 25.73 -1.50
N ILE A 222 10.93 24.42 -1.34
CA ILE A 222 9.97 23.61 -0.57
C ILE A 222 10.74 23.02 0.61
N GLU A 223 10.22 23.19 1.83
CA GLU A 223 10.73 22.50 3.01
C GLU A 223 10.11 21.11 3.08
N VAL A 224 10.95 20.09 2.96
CA VAL A 224 10.54 18.69 2.99
C VAL A 224 11.09 17.97 4.22
N ILE A 225 10.32 17.02 4.75
CA ILE A 225 10.76 16.12 5.82
C ILE A 225 11.61 15.02 5.17
N VAL A 226 12.91 15.07 5.42
CA VAL A 226 13.89 14.14 4.85
C VAL A 226 14.12 12.91 5.70
N ASN A 227 13.78 12.98 6.99
CA ASN A 227 13.87 11.84 7.91
C ASN A 227 12.66 11.84 8.86
N THR A 228 11.82 10.83 8.72
CA THR A 228 10.59 10.66 9.51
C THR A 228 10.84 10.14 10.93
N THR A 229 12.01 9.56 11.19
CA THR A 229 12.36 9.03 12.52
C THR A 229 12.76 10.15 13.48
N ASN A 230 13.40 11.21 12.99
CA ASN A 230 13.85 12.34 13.81
C ASN A 230 13.25 13.70 13.38
N ASN A 231 12.30 13.72 12.43
CA ASN A 231 11.69 14.92 11.85
C ASN A 231 12.70 15.94 11.29
N ARG A 232 13.86 15.47 10.80
CA ARG A 232 14.81 16.35 10.12
C ARG A 232 14.19 16.86 8.82
N THR A 233 14.30 18.16 8.59
CA THR A 233 13.85 18.82 7.37
C THR A 233 15.02 19.32 6.55
N ALA A 234 14.80 19.47 5.25
CA ALA A 234 15.71 20.13 4.33
C ALA A 234 14.89 20.90 3.30
N PHE A 235 15.50 21.92 2.72
CA PHE A 235 14.90 22.65 1.60
C PHE A 235 15.32 22.01 0.29
N VAL A 236 14.38 21.94 -0.66
CA VAL A 236 14.61 21.50 -2.04
C VAL A 236 14.12 22.57 -3.00
N ASN A 237 14.70 22.61 -4.20
CA ASN A 237 14.22 23.51 -5.24
C ASN A 237 12.78 23.14 -5.63
N ARG A 238 11.87 24.13 -5.63
CA ARG A 238 10.48 23.92 -6.02
C ARG A 238 10.34 23.35 -7.44
N TYR A 239 11.23 23.74 -8.35
CA TYR A 239 11.19 23.40 -9.76
C TYR A 239 11.91 22.07 -10.09
N SER A 240 12.58 21.44 -9.13
CA SER A 240 13.25 20.14 -9.36
C SER A 240 12.30 18.94 -9.28
N GLY A 241 10.99 19.18 -9.16
CA GLY A 241 9.98 18.14 -9.01
C GLY A 241 8.56 18.68 -9.07
N LYS A 242 7.61 17.81 -8.73
CA LYS A 242 6.19 18.12 -8.66
C LYS A 242 5.71 18.11 -7.22
N LEU A 243 4.95 19.14 -6.87
CA LEU A 243 4.23 19.22 -5.60
C LEU A 243 2.80 18.71 -5.84
N HIS A 244 2.36 17.79 -4.98
CA HIS A 244 1.00 17.28 -4.91
C HIS A 244 0.39 17.70 -3.59
N TYR A 245 -0.63 18.57 -3.61
CA TYR A 245 -1.38 18.87 -2.39
C TYR A 245 -2.20 17.65 -1.94
N TRP A 246 -2.57 17.58 -0.67
CA TRP A 246 -3.36 16.45 -0.16
C TRP A 246 -4.61 16.09 -0.98
N PRO A 247 -5.44 17.05 -1.41
CA PRO A 247 -6.61 16.73 -2.24
C PRO A 247 -6.23 16.05 -3.55
N GLU A 248 -5.18 16.54 -4.22
CA GLU A 248 -4.69 15.99 -5.49
C GLU A 248 -4.06 14.61 -5.28
N PHE A 249 -3.25 14.46 -4.22
CA PHE A 249 -2.57 13.22 -3.91
C PHE A 249 -3.53 12.08 -3.55
N LEU A 250 -4.63 12.38 -2.85
CA LEU A 250 -5.61 11.38 -2.41
C LEU A 250 -6.61 10.99 -3.51
N LEU A 251 -6.85 11.87 -4.49
CA LEU A 251 -7.84 11.64 -5.55
C LEU A 251 -7.24 10.99 -6.81
N GLY A 252 -5.92 11.07 -7.01
CA GLY A 252 -5.21 10.44 -8.13
C GLY A 252 -5.16 11.30 -9.37
#